data_AF-A0A0R0EVE0-F1
#
_entry.id   AF-A0A0R0EVE0-F1
#
_cell.length_a   1.000
_cell.length_b   1.000
_cell.length_c   1.000
_cell.angle_alpha   90.00
_cell.angle_beta   90.00
_cell.angle_gamma   90.00
#
_symmetry.space_group_name_H-M   'P 1'
#
loop_
_entity.id
_entity.type
_entity.pdbx_description
1 polymer ?
#
loop_
_entity_poly.entity_id
_entity_poly.type
_entity_poly.pdbx_seq_one_letter_code
_entity_poly.pdbx_strand_id
1 'polypeptide(L)'
;MWYNENISKRSNTSSPRFSLCCGDGKVELPLLQNPPKFLQQVLFEQNTAHAKNYQQKIRTYNMMFAFTSAGIKFDITISHSRGPPTIRIQGKLCHRIGSLLPLPGKEPKFAQLYIYETENEVQNRINTMSHYNEIEAHIVSNLQKMMDENNAHAKSFRVPRDRLIDTEVHNVILKLIAGREKDGRTYNVPSVPEVVALIVADIDANSNRDIIVETQNGQLQSDVSSFSHIS
;
A
#
# COMPACT_ATOMS: atom_id res chain seq x y z
N MET A 1 26.98 -17.37 9.19
CA MET A 1 27.05 -18.17 7.95
C MET A 1 27.93 -19.39 8.18
N TRP A 2 27.61 -20.50 7.54
CA TRP A 2 28.22 -21.81 7.79
C TRP A 2 29.50 -21.99 6.98
N TYR A 3 30.49 -22.73 7.50
CA TYR A 3 31.77 -22.98 6.81
C TYR A 3 31.60 -23.57 5.40
N ASN A 4 30.59 -24.44 5.22
CA ASN A 4 30.31 -25.09 3.93
C ASN A 4 29.74 -24.15 2.87
N GLU A 5 29.25 -22.96 3.25
CA GLU A 5 28.76 -21.94 2.32
C GLU A 5 29.89 -21.03 1.81
N ASN A 6 31.09 -21.12 2.40
CA ASN A 6 32.24 -20.34 2.00
C ASN A 6 32.75 -20.82 0.64
N ILE A 7 32.87 -19.89 -0.31
CA ILE A 7 33.38 -20.11 -1.67
C ILE A 7 34.82 -20.66 -1.59
N SER A 8 35.61 -20.14 -0.66
CA SER A 8 36.97 -20.61 -0.42
C SER A 8 37.01 -21.58 0.76
N LYS A 9 37.09 -22.88 0.49
CA LYS A 9 37.29 -23.94 1.51
C LYS A 9 38.69 -23.95 2.15
N ARG A 10 39.45 -22.84 2.06
CA ARG A 10 40.75 -22.73 2.73
C ARG A 10 40.49 -22.39 4.19
N SER A 11 40.96 -23.24 5.09
CA SER A 11 40.67 -23.19 6.52
C SER A 11 41.10 -21.90 7.22
N ASN A 12 42.05 -21.14 6.63
CA ASN A 12 42.69 -19.98 7.27
C ASN A 12 42.48 -18.66 6.51
N THR A 13 41.39 -18.49 5.78
CA THR A 13 41.10 -17.20 5.13
C THR A 13 40.55 -16.21 6.16
N SER A 14 41.28 -15.12 6.42
CA SER A 14 40.84 -14.03 7.31
C SER A 14 39.59 -13.29 6.81
N SER A 15 39.27 -13.41 5.52
CA SER A 15 38.08 -12.84 4.87
C SER A 15 37.32 -13.91 4.07
N PRO A 16 36.54 -14.79 4.72
CA PRO A 16 35.73 -15.78 4.02
C PRO A 16 34.72 -15.10 3.08
N ARG A 17 34.56 -15.60 1.85
CA ARG A 17 33.61 -15.07 0.85
C ARG A 17 32.45 -16.04 0.67
N PHE A 18 31.23 -15.53 0.56
CA PHE A 18 30.02 -16.34 0.47
C PHE A 18 29.22 -15.93 -0.77
N SER A 19 28.89 -16.89 -1.63
CA SER A 19 28.11 -16.62 -2.85
C SER A 19 26.64 -16.34 -2.54
N LEU A 20 26.18 -16.78 -1.37
CA LEU A 20 24.79 -16.62 -0.93
C LEU A 20 24.37 -15.15 -0.80
N CYS A 21 25.29 -14.28 -0.38
CA CYS A 21 25.04 -12.85 -0.36
C CYS A 21 25.41 -12.27 -1.73
N CYS A 22 24.39 -11.81 -2.47
CA CYS A 22 24.58 -11.01 -3.67
C CYS A 22 25.42 -11.69 -4.78
N GLY A 23 25.52 -13.02 -4.80
CA GLY A 23 26.27 -13.74 -5.81
C GLY A 23 27.77 -13.42 -5.82
N ASP A 24 28.38 -13.20 -4.65
CA ASP A 24 29.78 -12.74 -4.51
C ASP A 24 30.02 -11.36 -5.15
N GLY A 25 29.10 -10.43 -4.93
CA GLY A 25 29.17 -9.06 -5.47
C GLY A 25 28.66 -8.90 -6.90
N LYS A 26 28.18 -9.97 -7.55
CA LYS A 26 27.52 -9.88 -8.87
C LYS A 26 26.20 -9.11 -8.84
N VAL A 27 25.56 -9.03 -7.67
CA VAL A 27 24.31 -8.32 -7.46
C VAL A 27 24.56 -7.16 -6.50
N GLU A 28 24.76 -5.97 -7.04
CA GLU A 28 24.73 -4.77 -6.23
C GLU A 28 23.27 -4.36 -6.03
N LEU A 29 22.78 -4.45 -4.80
CA LEU A 29 21.47 -3.92 -4.47
C LEU A 29 21.58 -2.41 -4.31
N PRO A 30 20.71 -1.62 -4.96
CA PRO A 30 20.69 -0.19 -4.71
C PRO A 30 20.44 0.06 -3.22
N LEU A 31 21.12 1.07 -2.68
CA LEU A 31 20.89 1.48 -1.29
C LEU A 31 19.42 1.88 -1.13
N LEU A 32 18.82 1.45 -0.02
CA LEU A 32 17.47 1.86 0.33
C LEU A 32 17.46 3.38 0.51
N GLN A 33 16.51 4.04 -0.15
CA GLN A 33 16.28 5.45 0.06
C GLN A 33 15.82 5.66 1.50
N ASN A 34 16.29 6.74 2.12
CA ASN A 34 15.81 7.12 3.44
C ASN A 34 14.31 7.44 3.37
N PRO A 35 13.52 7.05 4.38
CA PRO A 35 12.12 7.41 4.42
C PRO A 35 11.96 8.94 4.50
N PRO A 36 10.80 9.48 4.08
CA PRO A 36 10.50 10.90 4.26
C PRO A 36 10.69 11.33 5.72
N LYS A 37 11.14 12.58 5.93
CA LYS A 37 11.56 13.09 7.24
C LYS A 37 10.54 12.86 8.35
N PHE A 38 9.26 13.10 8.08
CA PHE A 38 8.20 12.88 9.06
C PHE A 38 8.08 11.41 9.47
N LEU A 39 8.11 10.49 8.50
CA LEU A 39 8.07 9.05 8.77
C LEU A 39 9.31 8.59 9.54
N GLN A 40 10.49 9.11 9.19
CA GLN A 40 11.72 8.86 9.94
C GLN A 40 11.58 9.29 11.40
N GLN A 41 10.98 10.46 11.63
CA GLN A 41 10.75 11.02 12.96
C GLN A 41 9.87 10.09 13.80
N VAL A 42 8.69 9.74 13.32
CA VAL A 42 7.73 8.93 14.08
C VAL A 42 8.16 7.46 14.24
N LEU A 43 8.97 6.92 13.32
CA LEU A 43 9.48 5.55 13.40
C LEU A 43 10.66 5.38 14.37
N PHE A 44 11.60 6.33 14.40
CA PHE A 44 12.89 6.10 15.05
C PHE A 44 13.12 6.97 16.30
N GLU A 45 12.37 8.06 16.50
CA GLU A 45 12.47 8.83 17.74
C GLU A 45 11.88 8.04 18.92
N GLN A 46 12.65 7.90 20.00
CA GLN A 46 12.22 7.13 21.18
C GLN A 46 11.55 8.02 22.25
N ASN A 47 11.74 9.34 22.19
CA ASN A 47 11.51 10.22 23.35
C ASN A 47 10.30 11.16 23.22
N THR A 48 9.63 11.18 22.07
CA THR A 48 8.41 12.00 21.89
C THR A 48 7.16 11.14 22.11
N ALA A 49 6.14 11.71 22.77
CA ALA A 49 4.86 11.02 22.98
C ALA A 49 4.22 10.61 21.64
N HIS A 50 4.36 11.46 20.62
CA HIS A 50 3.85 11.24 19.27
C HIS A 50 4.51 10.06 18.56
N ALA A 51 5.85 9.93 18.64
CA ALA A 51 6.53 8.79 18.05
C ALA A 51 6.14 7.48 18.76
N LYS A 52 6.02 7.49 20.10
CA LYS A 52 5.52 6.32 20.85
C LYS A 52 4.08 5.95 20.45
N ASN A 53 3.20 6.93 20.30
CA ASN A 53 1.83 6.72 19.83
C ASN A 53 1.82 6.06 18.45
N TYR A 54 2.58 6.62 17.50
CA TYR A 54 2.71 6.06 16.16
C TYR A 54 3.26 4.63 16.18
N GLN A 55 4.36 4.37 16.88
CA GLN A 55 5.00 3.06 16.94
C GLN A 55 4.07 1.98 17.54
N GLN A 56 3.34 2.32 18.60
CA GLN A 56 2.38 1.41 19.23
C GLN A 56 1.18 1.11 18.32
N LYS A 57 0.76 2.10 17.51
CA LYS A 57 -0.45 2.07 16.68
C LYS A 57 -0.17 2.02 15.18
N ILE A 58 1.05 1.64 14.77
CA ILE A 58 1.54 1.75 13.39
C ILE A 58 0.64 1.01 12.39
N ARG A 59 0.10 -0.15 12.78
CA ARG A 59 -0.83 -0.91 11.95
C ARG A 59 -2.13 -0.16 11.68
N THR A 60 -2.64 0.56 12.67
CA THR A 60 -3.86 1.37 12.53
C THR A 60 -3.59 2.55 11.61
N TYR A 61 -2.47 3.28 11.81
CA TYR A 61 -2.09 4.36 10.90
C TYR A 61 -1.87 3.87 9.47
N ASN A 62 -1.14 2.78 9.26
CA ASN A 62 -0.91 2.23 7.92
C ASN A 62 -2.22 1.74 7.28
N MET A 63 -3.14 1.19 8.08
CA MET A 63 -4.48 0.79 7.61
C MET A 63 -5.32 2.00 7.19
N MET A 64 -5.22 3.13 7.88
CA MET A 64 -5.92 4.36 7.49
C MET A 64 -5.53 4.81 6.08
N PHE A 65 -4.28 4.61 5.67
CA PHE A 65 -3.75 5.03 4.36
C PHE A 65 -3.76 3.92 3.29
N ALA A 66 -4.29 2.74 3.60
CA ALA A 66 -4.39 1.66 2.63
C ALA A 66 -5.38 2.01 1.49
N PHE A 67 -4.98 1.76 0.25
CA PHE A 67 -5.83 1.97 -0.93
C PHE A 67 -6.85 0.86 -1.13
N THR A 68 -6.58 -0.34 -0.60
CA THR A 68 -7.41 -1.52 -0.79
C THR A 68 -7.51 -2.34 0.48
N SER A 69 -8.59 -3.10 0.59
CA SER A 69 -8.70 -4.17 1.59
C SER A 69 -8.15 -5.47 1.05
N ALA A 70 -7.66 -6.33 1.94
CA ALA A 70 -7.34 -7.70 1.61
C ALA A 70 -8.63 -8.54 1.50
N GLY A 71 -8.93 -9.04 0.31
CA GLY A 71 -10.03 -9.97 0.04
C GLY A 71 -9.69 -11.41 0.44
N ILE A 72 -9.17 -11.59 1.66
CA ILE A 72 -8.69 -12.89 2.15
C ILE A 72 -9.86 -13.69 2.76
N LYS A 73 -9.95 -14.97 2.39
CA LYS A 73 -10.78 -15.94 3.10
C LYS A 73 -9.92 -16.67 4.14
N PHE A 74 -10.04 -16.24 5.39
CA PHE A 74 -9.39 -16.91 6.51
C PHE A 74 -10.13 -18.19 6.89
N ASP A 75 -9.37 -19.26 7.08
CA ASP A 75 -9.86 -20.46 7.70
C ASP A 75 -9.48 -20.47 9.18
N ILE A 76 -10.43 -20.07 10.01
CA ILE A 76 -10.25 -19.92 11.46
C ILE A 76 -10.27 -21.25 12.21
N THR A 77 -10.59 -22.37 11.56
CA THR A 77 -10.71 -23.68 12.21
C THR A 77 -9.40 -24.17 12.82
N ILE A 78 -8.26 -23.65 12.37
CA ILE A 78 -6.91 -24.03 12.85
C ILE A 78 -6.47 -23.18 14.06
N SER A 79 -7.15 -22.06 14.35
CA SER A 79 -6.71 -21.11 15.37
C SER A 79 -6.67 -21.67 16.81
N HIS A 80 -7.31 -22.81 17.05
CA HIS A 80 -7.39 -23.43 18.38
C HIS A 80 -6.17 -24.28 18.77
N SER A 81 -5.11 -24.32 17.96
CA SER A 81 -3.88 -25.04 18.33
C SER A 81 -3.12 -24.29 19.44
N ARG A 82 -2.57 -25.02 20.42
CA ARG A 82 -1.66 -24.47 21.46
C ARG A 82 -0.30 -24.00 20.91
N GLY A 83 -0.07 -24.16 19.62
CA GLY A 83 1.16 -23.73 18.96
C GLY A 83 1.16 -22.24 18.61
N PRO A 84 2.22 -21.77 17.93
CA PRO A 84 2.27 -20.41 17.39
C PRO A 84 1.00 -20.08 16.57
N PRO A 85 0.50 -18.84 16.62
CA PRO A 85 -0.68 -18.44 15.86
C PRO A 85 -0.53 -18.79 14.38
N THR A 86 -1.35 -19.73 13.91
CA THR A 86 -1.34 -20.15 12.51
C THR A 86 -2.57 -19.59 11.82
N ILE A 87 -2.35 -18.92 10.70
CA ILE A 87 -3.43 -18.44 9.83
C ILE A 87 -3.35 -19.24 8.54
N ARG A 88 -4.47 -19.87 8.15
CA ARG A 88 -4.61 -20.50 6.83
C ARG A 88 -5.44 -19.63 5.92
N ILE A 89 -4.86 -19.24 4.80
CA ILE A 89 -5.52 -18.53 3.72
C ILE A 89 -5.97 -19.57 2.69
N GLN A 90 -7.26 -19.57 2.34
CA GLN A 90 -7.78 -20.45 1.31
C GLN A 90 -8.02 -19.68 0.01
N GLY A 91 -7.56 -20.23 -1.11
CA GLY A 91 -7.77 -19.67 -2.45
C GLY A 91 -6.74 -18.61 -2.86
N LYS A 92 -7.09 -17.80 -3.86
CA LYS A 92 -6.25 -16.71 -4.39
C LYS A 92 -6.38 -15.48 -3.49
N LEU A 93 -5.24 -14.87 -3.14
CA LEU A 93 -5.22 -13.54 -2.54
C LEU A 93 -5.63 -12.51 -3.59
N CYS A 94 -6.70 -11.77 -3.31
CA CYS A 94 -7.09 -10.60 -4.08
C CYS A 94 -7.16 -9.38 -3.16
N HIS A 95 -6.97 -8.18 -3.70
CA HIS A 95 -7.39 -6.95 -3.02
C HIS A 95 -8.73 -6.46 -3.56
N ARG A 96 -9.48 -5.76 -2.71
CA ARG A 96 -10.75 -5.13 -3.04
C ARG A 96 -10.60 -3.62 -2.89
N ILE A 97 -10.79 -2.90 -3.99
CA ILE A 97 -10.64 -1.44 -4.05
C ILE A 97 -11.99 -0.71 -3.95
N GLY A 98 -13.06 -1.29 -4.48
CA GLY A 98 -14.38 -0.64 -4.54
C GLY A 98 -14.46 0.40 -5.66
N SER A 99 -15.52 1.22 -5.65
CA SER A 99 -15.69 2.38 -6.53
C SER A 99 -14.91 3.59 -6.03
N LEU A 100 -14.69 4.60 -6.88
CA LEU A 100 -13.96 5.83 -6.53
C LEU A 100 -14.66 6.66 -5.46
N LEU A 101 -16.00 6.69 -5.48
CA LEU A 101 -16.81 7.35 -4.46
C LEU A 101 -17.60 6.32 -3.65
N PRO A 102 -17.90 6.63 -2.36
CA PRO A 102 -18.83 5.82 -1.61
C PRO A 102 -20.22 5.83 -2.25
N LEU A 103 -20.99 4.78 -1.98
CA LEU A 103 -22.42 4.77 -2.30
C LEU A 103 -23.16 5.82 -1.45
N PRO A 104 -24.27 6.38 -1.94
CA PRO A 104 -25.07 7.35 -1.19
C PRO A 104 -25.40 6.86 0.24
N GLY A 105 -25.09 7.70 1.24
CA GLY A 105 -25.33 7.39 2.65
C GLY A 105 -24.37 6.36 3.27
N LYS A 106 -23.27 6.01 2.59
CA LYS A 106 -22.22 5.15 3.15
C LYS A 106 -20.95 5.95 3.42
N GLU A 107 -20.27 5.59 4.51
CA GLU A 107 -18.95 6.13 4.83
C GLU A 107 -17.89 5.76 3.77
N PRO A 108 -16.97 6.67 3.45
CA PRO A 108 -15.86 6.40 2.53
C PRO A 108 -14.89 5.36 3.11
N LYS A 109 -14.37 4.48 2.25
CA LYS A 109 -13.41 3.43 2.64
C LYS A 109 -12.21 3.38 1.70
N PHE A 110 -11.04 3.10 2.27
CA PHE A 110 -9.79 2.87 1.52
C PHE A 110 -9.49 3.99 0.52
N ALA A 111 -9.32 3.67 -0.78
CA ALA A 111 -9.05 4.64 -1.83
C ALA A 111 -10.06 5.80 -1.91
N GLN A 112 -11.32 5.59 -1.49
CA GLN A 112 -12.35 6.63 -1.49
C GLN A 112 -11.99 7.81 -0.58
N LEU A 113 -11.21 7.57 0.48
CA LEU A 113 -10.75 8.62 1.41
C LEU A 113 -9.80 9.62 0.75
N TYR A 114 -9.24 9.30 -0.43
CA TYR A 114 -8.42 10.22 -1.20
C TYR A 114 -9.26 11.12 -2.13
N ILE A 115 -10.57 10.89 -2.24
CA ILE A 115 -11.47 11.55 -3.19
C ILE A 115 -12.63 12.25 -2.50
N TYR A 116 -13.28 11.56 -1.56
CA TYR A 116 -14.51 12.01 -0.93
C TYR A 116 -14.24 13.02 0.20
N GLU A 117 -14.95 14.16 0.18
CA GLU A 117 -14.92 15.22 1.20
C GLU A 117 -13.51 15.48 1.77
N THR A 118 -12.57 15.86 0.90
CA THR A 118 -11.16 15.94 1.29
C THR A 118 -10.85 17.01 2.33
N GLU A 119 -11.73 17.99 2.52
CA GLU A 119 -11.65 18.97 3.62
C GLU A 119 -11.77 18.30 5.00
N ASN A 120 -12.52 17.19 5.09
CA ASN A 120 -12.75 16.42 6.32
C ASN A 120 -11.98 15.09 6.34
N GLU A 121 -11.02 14.88 5.43
CA GLU A 121 -10.33 13.60 5.22
C GLU A 121 -9.71 13.04 6.50
N VAL A 122 -9.05 13.88 7.31
CA VAL A 122 -8.42 13.47 8.57
C VAL A 122 -9.45 12.86 9.52
N GLN A 123 -10.61 13.50 9.69
CA GLN A 123 -11.66 12.97 10.56
C GLN A 123 -12.36 11.77 9.95
N ASN A 124 -12.57 11.74 8.64
CA ASN A 124 -13.11 10.56 7.96
C ASN A 124 -12.20 9.33 8.18
N ARG A 125 -10.87 9.50 8.09
CA ARG A 125 -9.87 8.45 8.38
C ARG A 125 -9.95 7.99 9.85
N ILE A 126 -10.06 8.93 10.79
CA ILE A 126 -10.15 8.63 12.23
C ILE A 126 -11.47 7.89 12.55
N ASN A 127 -12.59 8.37 12.04
CA ASN A 127 -13.91 7.78 12.24
C ASN A 127 -13.98 6.35 11.71
N THR A 128 -13.33 6.07 10.57
CA THR A 128 -13.21 4.72 10.01
C THR A 128 -12.49 3.75 10.97
N MET A 129 -11.63 4.26 11.85
CA MET A 129 -10.90 3.50 12.87
C MET A 129 -11.38 3.80 14.29
N SER A 130 -12.63 4.25 14.46
CA SER A 130 -13.18 4.70 15.76
C SER A 130 -13.09 3.68 16.90
N HIS A 131 -13.00 2.39 16.60
CA HIS A 131 -12.75 1.34 17.60
C HIS A 131 -11.35 1.40 18.23
N TYR A 132 -10.42 2.14 17.64
CA TYR A 132 -9.07 2.36 18.14
C TYR A 132 -9.00 3.73 18.80
N ASN A 133 -8.87 3.74 20.12
CA ASN A 133 -8.76 4.99 20.87
C ASN A 133 -7.41 5.66 20.65
N GLU A 134 -7.36 6.97 20.94
CA GLU A 134 -6.13 7.77 21.03
C GLU A 134 -5.31 7.83 19.73
N ILE A 135 -5.99 7.93 18.58
CA ILE A 135 -5.36 8.33 17.32
C ILE A 135 -5.13 9.84 17.35
N GLU A 136 -3.93 10.27 16.99
CA GLU A 136 -3.54 11.67 17.01
C GLU A 136 -3.76 12.29 15.62
N ALA A 137 -4.72 13.22 15.53
CA ALA A 137 -5.10 13.86 14.27
C ALA A 137 -3.93 14.55 13.54
N HIS A 138 -2.96 15.10 14.26
CA HIS A 138 -1.79 15.71 13.64
C HIS A 138 -0.89 14.67 12.95
N ILE A 139 -0.80 13.44 13.45
CA ILE A 139 -0.05 12.35 12.80
C ILE A 139 -0.75 11.98 11.51
N VAL A 140 -2.07 11.80 11.54
CA VAL A 140 -2.87 11.52 10.35
C VAL A 140 -2.70 12.63 9.30
N SER A 141 -2.79 13.91 9.70
CA SER A 141 -2.59 15.04 8.82
C SER A 141 -1.20 15.09 8.18
N ASN A 142 -0.14 14.82 8.95
CA ASN A 142 1.22 14.80 8.43
C ASN A 142 1.49 13.59 7.52
N LEU A 143 0.91 12.42 7.82
CA LEU A 143 0.95 11.25 6.94
C LEU A 143 0.23 11.54 5.62
N GLN A 144 -0.94 12.19 5.67
CA GLN A 144 -1.66 12.61 4.47
C GLN A 144 -0.78 13.51 3.59
N LYS A 145 -0.20 14.56 4.18
CA LYS A 145 0.73 15.46 3.46
C LYS A 145 1.92 14.69 2.85
N MET A 146 2.53 13.81 3.62
CA MET A 146 3.62 12.96 3.15
C MET A 146 3.20 12.08 1.97
N MET A 147 2.01 11.48 2.04
CA MET A 147 1.47 10.64 0.96
C MET A 147 1.20 11.46 -0.29
N ASP A 148 0.61 12.64 -0.17
CA ASP A 148 0.35 13.54 -1.30
C ASP A 148 1.65 14.01 -1.97
N GLU A 149 2.73 14.21 -1.21
CA GLU A 149 4.04 14.61 -1.73
C GLU A 149 4.81 13.47 -2.41
N ASN A 150 4.78 12.26 -1.83
CA ASN A 150 5.73 11.19 -2.17
C ASN A 150 5.09 9.98 -2.85
N ASN A 151 3.79 9.72 -2.67
CA ASN A 151 3.15 8.50 -3.16
C ASN A 151 2.48 8.74 -4.52
N ALA A 152 2.94 8.01 -5.55
CA ALA A 152 2.39 8.12 -6.90
C ALA A 152 0.90 7.77 -6.95
N HIS A 153 0.46 6.69 -6.27
CA HIS A 153 -0.94 6.30 -6.26
C HIS A 153 -1.83 7.34 -5.57
N ALA A 154 -1.39 7.93 -4.44
CA ALA A 154 -2.13 9.00 -3.79
C ALA A 154 -2.42 10.14 -4.78
N LYS A 155 -1.39 10.55 -5.55
CA LYS A 155 -1.53 11.52 -6.64
C LYS A 155 -2.47 11.05 -7.73
N SER A 156 -2.40 9.78 -8.15
CA SER A 156 -3.32 9.18 -9.13
C SER A 156 -4.78 9.27 -8.68
N PHE A 157 -5.07 9.00 -7.41
CA PHE A 157 -6.42 9.11 -6.84
C PHE A 157 -6.84 10.56 -6.59
N ARG A 158 -5.91 11.51 -6.49
CA ARG A 158 -6.22 12.95 -6.44
C ARG A 158 -6.71 13.51 -7.80
N VAL A 159 -6.35 12.90 -8.92
CA VAL A 159 -6.80 13.32 -10.26
C VAL A 159 -8.34 13.22 -10.44
N PRO A 160 -9.01 12.08 -10.18
CA PRO A 160 -10.46 12.00 -10.30
C PRO A 160 -11.18 12.93 -9.32
N ARG A 161 -10.63 13.14 -8.11
CA ARG A 161 -11.15 14.12 -7.15
C ARG A 161 -11.23 15.52 -7.77
N ASP A 162 -10.12 16.00 -8.34
CA ASP A 162 -10.07 17.35 -8.91
C ASP A 162 -11.08 17.52 -10.05
N ARG A 163 -11.30 16.45 -10.84
CA ARG A 163 -12.30 16.45 -11.91
C ARG A 163 -13.74 16.44 -11.42
N LEU A 164 -14.03 15.67 -10.37
CA LEU A 164 -15.36 15.61 -9.77
C LEU A 164 -15.76 16.94 -9.10
N ILE A 165 -14.79 17.77 -8.69
CA ILE A 165 -15.03 19.09 -8.13
C ILE A 165 -15.20 20.15 -9.24
N ASP A 166 -14.35 20.11 -10.26
CA ASP A 166 -14.24 21.16 -11.29
C ASP A 166 -15.31 21.06 -12.40
N THR A 167 -15.97 19.91 -12.55
CA THR A 167 -16.84 19.65 -13.71
C THR A 167 -18.14 18.92 -13.36
N GLU A 168 -19.21 19.12 -14.15
CA GLU A 168 -20.42 18.27 -14.16
C GLU A 168 -20.15 16.85 -14.71
N VAL A 169 -18.91 16.36 -14.63
CA VAL A 169 -18.57 15.00 -15.03
C VAL A 169 -18.99 14.04 -13.92
N HIS A 170 -20.09 13.33 -14.16
CA HIS A 170 -20.64 12.36 -13.22
C HIS A 170 -19.94 10.99 -13.29
N ASN A 171 -19.28 10.69 -14.43
CA ASN A 171 -18.67 9.40 -14.70
C ASN A 171 -17.19 9.57 -15.06
N VAL A 172 -16.35 9.27 -14.07
CA VAL A 172 -14.90 9.21 -14.15
C VAL A 172 -14.44 7.76 -13.96
N ILE A 173 -13.53 7.32 -14.81
CA ILE A 173 -12.87 6.03 -14.68
C ILE A 173 -11.37 6.23 -14.52
N LEU A 174 -10.83 5.71 -13.43
CA LEU A 174 -9.41 5.68 -13.15
C LEU A 174 -8.84 4.35 -13.63
N LYS A 175 -7.90 4.39 -14.56
CA LYS A 175 -7.19 3.21 -15.03
C LYS A 175 -5.72 3.29 -14.64
N LEU A 176 -5.30 2.38 -13.77
CA LEU A 176 -3.92 2.19 -13.34
C LEU A 176 -3.27 1.13 -14.22
N ILE A 177 -2.31 1.56 -15.06
CA ILE A 177 -1.71 0.70 -16.08
C ILE A 177 -0.42 0.05 -15.54
N ALA A 178 -0.40 -1.29 -15.51
CA ALA A 178 0.78 -2.03 -15.07
C ALA A 178 1.79 -2.19 -16.22
N GLY A 179 2.66 -1.21 -16.43
CA GLY A 179 3.81 -1.38 -17.33
C GLY A 179 4.74 -2.48 -16.81
N ARG A 180 5.01 -3.53 -17.58
CA ARG A 180 5.98 -4.58 -17.22
C ARG A 180 7.14 -4.70 -18.20
N GLU A 181 7.52 -3.62 -18.88
CA GLU A 181 8.52 -3.76 -19.93
C GLU A 181 9.91 -4.16 -19.41
N LYS A 182 10.27 -3.98 -18.13
CA LYS A 182 11.66 -4.25 -17.69
C LYS A 182 11.91 -4.91 -16.32
N ASP A 183 10.90 -5.15 -15.49
CA ASP A 183 11.19 -5.64 -14.13
C ASP A 183 10.40 -6.88 -13.72
N GLY A 184 11.12 -8.01 -13.57
CA GLY A 184 10.57 -9.29 -13.14
C GLY A 184 10.50 -9.46 -11.61
N ARG A 185 10.95 -8.48 -10.82
CA ARG A 185 11.01 -8.60 -9.35
C ARG A 185 9.67 -8.24 -8.70
N THR A 186 9.22 -9.09 -7.78
CA THR A 186 7.91 -9.01 -7.11
C THR A 186 7.83 -7.97 -5.98
N TYR A 187 8.99 -7.45 -5.53
CA TYR A 187 9.11 -6.65 -4.30
C TYR A 187 9.69 -5.25 -4.50
N ASN A 188 9.78 -4.77 -5.75
CA ASN A 188 10.29 -3.42 -5.95
C ASN A 188 9.24 -2.40 -5.51
N VAL A 189 9.71 -1.30 -4.91
CA VAL A 189 8.97 -0.02 -4.87
C VAL A 189 8.41 0.18 -6.28
N PRO A 190 7.13 0.57 -6.47
CA PRO A 190 6.59 0.79 -7.80
C PRO A 190 7.48 1.79 -8.56
N SER A 191 8.42 1.28 -9.34
CA SER A 191 9.39 2.08 -10.09
C SER A 191 8.93 2.25 -11.53
N VAL A 192 7.72 1.82 -11.83
CA VAL A 192 7.14 1.88 -13.17
C VAL A 192 6.28 3.12 -13.27
N PRO A 193 6.28 3.83 -14.41
CA PRO A 193 5.27 4.82 -14.68
C PRO A 193 3.94 4.05 -14.78
N GLU A 194 3.26 3.89 -13.66
CA GLU A 194 1.84 3.57 -13.67
C GLU A 194 1.18 4.79 -14.32
N VAL A 195 1.05 4.73 -15.63
CA VAL A 195 0.39 5.79 -16.39
C VAL A 195 -1.07 5.72 -16.00
N VAL A 196 -1.51 6.76 -15.33
CA VAL A 196 -2.90 6.94 -14.96
C VAL A 196 -3.63 7.47 -16.18
N ALA A 197 -4.50 6.64 -16.75
CA ALA A 197 -5.45 7.12 -17.74
C ALA A 197 -6.77 7.45 -17.04
N LEU A 198 -7.20 8.70 -17.15
CA LEU A 198 -8.52 9.12 -16.72
C LEU A 198 -9.45 9.16 -17.94
N ILE A 199 -10.48 8.35 -17.95
CA ILE A 199 -11.42 8.24 -19.07
C ILE A 199 -12.79 8.70 -18.59
N VAL A 200 -13.45 9.56 -19.36
CA VAL A 200 -14.77 10.15 -19.08
C VAL A 200 -15.89 9.36 -19.80
N ALA A 201 -15.62 8.12 -20.22
CA ALA A 201 -16.49 7.29 -21.05
C ALA A 201 -16.17 5.78 -20.89
N ASP A 202 -16.97 4.92 -21.54
CA ASP A 202 -16.81 3.46 -21.50
C ASP A 202 -15.44 2.97 -22.03
N ILE A 203 -14.98 1.85 -21.47
CA ILE A 203 -13.66 1.25 -21.73
C ILE A 203 -13.82 -0.13 -22.40
N ASP A 204 -13.00 -0.38 -23.42
CA ASP A 204 -12.71 -1.75 -23.87
C ASP A 204 -11.78 -2.45 -22.85
N ALA A 205 -12.31 -3.45 -22.15
CA ALA A 205 -11.68 -4.15 -21.02
C ALA A 205 -10.47 -5.07 -21.39
N ASN A 206 -9.70 -4.73 -22.42
CA ASN A 206 -8.70 -5.62 -23.02
C ASN A 206 -7.30 -5.58 -22.38
N SER A 207 -7.20 -5.44 -21.06
CA SER A 207 -5.92 -5.60 -20.36
C SER A 207 -6.03 -6.57 -19.18
N ASN A 208 -5.18 -7.61 -19.21
CA ASN A 208 -5.13 -8.65 -18.18
C ASN A 208 -4.63 -8.18 -16.80
N ARG A 209 -4.12 -6.95 -16.67
CA ARG A 209 -3.48 -6.48 -15.42
C ARG A 209 -3.78 -5.04 -15.03
N ASP A 210 -4.54 -4.30 -15.82
CA ASP A 210 -4.89 -2.92 -15.46
C ASP A 210 -5.94 -2.93 -14.37
N ILE A 211 -5.82 -2.01 -13.41
CA ILE A 211 -6.85 -1.80 -12.40
C ILE A 211 -7.72 -0.67 -12.91
N ILE A 212 -8.98 -0.99 -13.20
CA ILE A 212 -10.00 -0.02 -13.53
C ILE A 212 -10.74 0.30 -12.22
N VAL A 213 -11.18 1.55 -12.06
CA VAL A 213 -12.02 1.96 -10.93
C VAL A 213 -13.00 3.01 -11.43
N GLU A 214 -14.29 2.74 -11.33
CA GLU A 214 -15.35 3.62 -11.82
C GLU A 214 -15.91 4.49 -10.69
N THR A 215 -16.60 5.57 -11.05
CA THR A 215 -17.06 6.60 -10.09
C THR A 215 -18.00 6.06 -9.02
N GLN A 216 -19.13 5.49 -9.41
CA GLN A 216 -20.10 4.86 -8.52
C GLN A 216 -20.75 3.70 -9.27
N ASN A 217 -20.11 2.55 -9.28
CA ASN A 217 -20.76 1.30 -9.62
C ASN A 217 -20.92 0.48 -8.33
N GLY A 218 -22.10 -0.09 -8.10
CA GLY A 218 -22.34 -0.95 -6.94
C GLY A 218 -21.53 -2.27 -6.96
N GLN A 219 -20.63 -2.45 -7.93
CA GLN A 219 -19.90 -3.68 -8.19
C GLN A 219 -18.43 -3.53 -7.83
N LEU A 220 -17.94 -4.51 -7.06
CA LEU A 220 -16.55 -4.60 -6.62
C LEU A 220 -15.68 -5.12 -7.77
N GLN A 221 -14.75 -4.33 -8.30
CA GLN A 221 -13.72 -4.86 -9.20
C GLN A 221 -12.64 -5.58 -8.39
N SER A 222 -12.47 -6.87 -8.68
CA SER A 222 -11.68 -7.82 -7.92
C SER A 222 -10.54 -8.40 -8.75
N ASP A 223 -9.56 -7.60 -9.13
CA ASP A 223 -8.29 -8.15 -9.60
C ASP A 223 -7.15 -7.22 -9.25
N VAL A 224 -6.72 -7.30 -7.98
CA VAL A 224 -5.42 -6.75 -7.63
C VAL A 224 -4.58 -7.83 -6.98
N SER A 225 -3.63 -8.34 -7.74
CA SER A 225 -2.55 -9.20 -7.24
C SER A 225 -1.23 -8.44 -7.32
N SER A 226 -1.15 -7.26 -6.72
CA SER A 226 0.10 -6.50 -6.54
C SER A 226 -0.12 -5.24 -5.69
N PHE A 227 -0.39 -5.40 -4.41
CA PHE A 227 -0.19 -4.33 -3.42
C PHE A 227 0.66 -4.95 -2.30
N SER A 228 1.97 -4.71 -2.35
CA SER A 228 2.84 -4.95 -1.20
C SER A 228 2.86 -3.69 -0.34
N HIS A 229 2.72 -3.93 0.96
CA HIS A 229 2.60 -2.99 2.04
C HIS A 229 3.70 -1.90 2.05
N ILE A 230 3.28 -0.64 2.17
CA ILE A 230 4.12 0.41 2.77
C ILE A 230 4.26 0.02 4.24
N SER A 231 5.49 -0.36 4.61
CA SER A 231 5.90 -0.54 6.01
C SER A 231 6.31 0.81 6.57
#